data_AF-A0A3N5YHA5-F1
#
_entry.id   AF-A0A3N5YHA5-F1
#
_cell.length_a   1.000
_cell.length_b   1.000
_cell.length_c   1.000
_cell.angle_alpha   90.00
_cell.angle_beta   90.00
_cell.angle_gamma   90.00
#
_symmetry.space_group_name_H-M   'P 1'
#
loop_
_entity.id
_entity.type
_entity.pdbx_description
1 polymer ?
#
loop_
_entity_poly.entity_id
_entity_poly.type
_entity_poly.pdbx_seq_one_letter_code
_entity_poly.pdbx_strand_id
1 'polypeptide(L)' 'MRTRHIRTPLPGPKAQALIARDAAVTSPSYPRDYPFAMSHGRGCEVWDVDGNRFLDFAAG' A
#
# COMPACT_ATOMS: atom_id res chain seq x y z
N MET A 1 16.19 -2.94 1.36
CA MET A 1 16.81 -2.90 0.02
C MET A 1 16.19 -1.70 -0.72
N ARG A 2 16.94 -0.62 -0.95
CA ARG A 2 16.44 0.54 -1.72
C ARG A 2 16.67 0.25 -3.20
N THR A 3 15.60 0.20 -3.98
CA THR A 3 15.66 0.06 -5.44
C THR A 3 15.09 1.33 -6.08
N ARG A 4 15.11 1.43 -7.42
CA ARG A 4 14.45 2.55 -8.12
C ARG A 4 12.94 2.62 -7.86
N HIS A 5 12.32 1.53 -7.40
CA HIS A 5 10.87 1.40 -7.25
C HIS A 5 10.41 1.44 -5.79
N ILE A 6 11.23 0.94 -4.87
CA ILE A 6 10.95 0.97 -3.42
C ILE A 6 11.81 2.06 -2.77
N ARG A 7 11.16 3.16 -2.43
CA ARG A 7 11.74 4.41 -1.93
C ARG A 7 11.85 4.44 -0.41
N THR A 8 10.92 3.79 0.28
CA THR A 8 10.87 3.68 1.75
C THR A 8 10.92 2.22 2.20
N PRO A 9 11.26 1.93 3.46
CA PRO A 9 10.82 0.70 4.09
C PRO A 9 9.30 0.55 3.93
N LEU A 10 8.84 -0.68 3.74
CA LEU A 10 7.43 -0.99 3.54
C LEU A 10 6.83 -1.56 4.83
N PRO A 11 5.62 -1.14 5.22
CA PRO A 11 4.86 0.00 4.69
C PRO A 11 5.55 1.35 5.01
N GLY A 12 5.42 2.35 4.13
CA GLY A 12 5.96 3.68 4.36
C GLY A 12 5.14 4.48 5.40
N PRO A 13 5.64 5.65 5.85
CA PRO A 13 5.03 6.40 6.96
C PRO A 13 3.60 6.86 6.68
N LYS A 14 3.26 7.24 5.43
CA LYS A 14 1.88 7.63 5.09
C LYS A 14 0.97 6.42 5.03
N ALA A 15 1.44 5.32 4.44
CA ALA A 15 0.71 4.06 4.41
C ALA A 15 0.43 3.56 5.84
N GLN A 16 1.42 3.59 6.73
CA GLN A 16 1.25 3.22 8.15
C GLN A 16 0.17 4.06 8.83
N ALA A 17 0.18 5.39 8.65
CA ALA A 17 -0.82 6.27 9.25
C ALA A 17 -2.24 5.96 8.75
N LEU A 18 -2.40 5.68 7.45
CA LEU A 18 -3.70 5.31 6.88
C LEU A 18 -4.18 3.93 7.36
N ILE A 19 -3.28 2.95 7.43
CA ILE A 19 -3.59 1.60 7.93
C ILE A 19 -3.98 1.65 9.40
N ALA A 20 -3.26 2.40 10.23
CA ALA A 20 -3.61 2.57 11.65
C ALA A 20 -4.97 3.24 11.84
N ARG A 21 -5.29 4.25 11.02
CA ARG A 21 -6.60 4.89 11.02
C ARG A 21 -7.71 3.94 10.60
N ASP A 22 -7.49 3.14 9.56
CA ASP A 22 -8.45 2.13 9.07
C ASP A 22 -8.71 1.06 10.14
N ALA A 23 -7.65 0.53 10.76
CA ALA A 23 -7.74 -0.48 11.81
C ALA A 23 -8.52 -0.02 13.05
N ALA A 24 -8.55 1.29 13.33
CA ALA A 24 -9.27 1.85 14.48
C ALA A 24 -10.80 1.89 14.29
N VAL A 25 -11.29 1.79 13.04
CA VAL A 25 -12.72 1.99 12.71
C VAL A 25 -13.34 0.84 11.91
N THR A 26 -12.53 0.02 11.25
CA THR A 26 -12.99 -1.08 10.42
C THR A 26 -13.22 -2.34 11.27
N SER A 27 -14.32 -3.07 10.97
CA SER A 27 -14.61 -4.34 11.64
C SER A 27 -13.46 -5.34 11.45
N PRO A 28 -13.01 -6.04 12.50
CA PRO A 28 -12.01 -7.10 12.38
C PRO A 28 -12.42 -8.24 11.44
N SER A 29 -13.70 -8.38 11.12
CA SER A 29 -14.22 -9.36 10.15
C SER A 29 -13.89 -9.02 8.68
N TYR A 30 -13.35 -7.84 8.39
CA TYR A 30 -12.95 -7.41 7.05
C TYR A 30 -11.43 -7.21 6.98
N PRO A 31 -10.64 -8.30 7.02
CA PRO A 31 -9.19 -8.21 7.02
C PRO A 31 -8.68 -7.63 5.70
N ARG A 32 -7.52 -6.99 5.76
CA ARG A 32 -6.80 -6.50 4.58
C ARG A 32 -5.68 -7.48 4.27
N ASP A 33 -5.66 -8.02 3.06
CA ASP A 33 -4.67 -9.02 2.64
C ASP A 33 -3.23 -8.46 2.62
N TYR A 34 -3.10 -7.16 2.36
CA TYR A 34 -1.81 -6.48 2.28
C TYR A 34 -1.82 -5.17 3.08
N PRO A 35 -0.71 -4.83 3.77
CA PRO A 35 -0.52 -3.51 4.39
C PRO A 35 -0.18 -2.47 3.32
N PHE A 36 -1.10 -2.25 2.38
CA PHE A 36 -0.94 -1.40 1.20
C PHE A 36 -2.01 -0.32 1.16
N ALA A 37 -1.58 0.93 1.07
CA ALA A 37 -2.46 2.07 0.89
C ALA A 37 -2.20 2.68 -0.49
N MET A 38 -3.13 2.46 -1.42
CA MET A 38 -3.00 2.82 -2.83
C MET A 38 -3.09 4.35 -3.05
N SER A 39 -2.25 4.85 -3.96
CA SER A 39 -2.38 6.19 -4.53
C SER A 39 -3.04 6.15 -5.91
N HIS A 40 -2.45 5.39 -6.85
CA HIS A 40 -2.95 5.26 -8.22
C HIS A 40 -2.36 4.01 -8.89
N GLY A 41 -2.90 3.64 -10.05
CA GLY A 41 -2.40 2.57 -10.91
C GLY A 41 -2.36 2.98 -12.37
N ARG A 42 -1.52 2.31 -13.17
CA ARG A 42 -1.38 2.51 -14.61
C ARG A 42 -0.88 1.22 -15.26
N GLY A 43 -1.67 0.63 -16.15
CA GLY A 43 -1.35 -0.69 -16.72
C GLY A 43 -1.25 -1.72 -15.59
N CYS A 44 -0.17 -2.52 -15.58
CA CYS A 44 0.10 -3.50 -14.53
C CYS A 44 0.91 -2.93 -13.35
N GLU A 45 1.08 -1.60 -13.25
CA GLU A 45 1.83 -0.96 -12.18
C GLU A 45 0.89 -0.25 -11.20
N VAL A 46 1.21 -0.32 -9.92
CA VAL A 46 0.49 0.40 -8.85
C VAL A 46 1.47 1.11 -7.92
N TRP A 47 1.03 2.24 -7.37
CA TRP A 47 1.81 3.05 -6.45
C TRP A 47 1.10 3.16 -5.11
N ASP A 48 1.85 3.04 -4.02
CA ASP A 48 1.34 3.43 -2.71
C ASP A 48 1.41 4.95 -2.50
N VAL A 49 0.81 5.42 -1.40
CA VAL A 49 0.81 6.83 -0.98
C VAL A 49 2.19 7.40 -0.62
N ASP A 50 3.19 6.53 -0.43
CA ASP A 50 4.58 6.89 -0.16
C ASP A 50 5.43 6.94 -1.47
N GLY A 51 4.82 6.60 -2.61
CA GLY A 51 5.46 6.63 -3.93
C GLY A 51 6.28 5.38 -4.25
N ASN A 52 6.11 4.28 -3.50
CA ASN A 52 6.66 2.98 -3.84
C ASN A 52 5.85 2.36 -4.98
N ARG A 53 6.53 1.77 -5.96
CA ARG A 53 5.92 1.19 -7.17
C ARG A 53 6.00 -0.33 -7.14
N PHE A 54 4.88 -0.97 -7.43
CA PHE A 54 4.68 -2.42 -7.45
C PHE A 54 4.11 -2.89 -8.77
N LEU A 55 4.22 -4.19 -9.04
CA LEU A 55 3.48 -4.87 -10.10
C LEU A 55 2.20 -5.46 -9.50
N ASP A 56 1.09 -5.25 -10.19
CA ASP A 56 -0.21 -5.82 -9.84
C ASP A 56 -0.39 -7.17 -10.55
N PHE A 57 -0.58 -8.22 -9.75
CA PHE A 57 -0.86 -9.59 -10.20
C PHE A 57 -2.28 -10.05 -9.88
N ALA A 58 -3.10 -9.20 -9.25
CA ALA A 58 -4.48 -9.48 -8.90
C ALA A 58 -5.46 -8.84 -9.89
N ALA A 59 -5.11 -7.65 -10.42
CA ALA A 59 -5.97 -6.81 -11.25
C ALA A 59 -7.24 -6.31 -10.52
N GLY A 60 -7.15 -6.16 -9.18
CA GLY A 60 -8.27 -5.81 -8.29
C GLY A 60 -8.97 -7.02 -7.70
#